data_AF-A0A4P7H3H3-F1
#
_entry.id   AF-A0A4P7H3H3-F1
#
_cell.length_a   1.000
_cell.length_b   1.000
_cell.length_c   1.000
_cell.angle_alpha   90.00
_cell.angle_beta   90.00
_cell.angle_gamma   90.00
#
_symmetry.space_group_name_H-M   'P 1'
#
loop_
_entity.id
_entity.type
_entity.pdbx_description
1 polymer ?
#
loop_
_entity_poly.entity_id
_entity_poly.type
_entity_poly.pdbx_seq_one_letter_code
_entity_poly.pdbx_strand_id
1 'polypeptide(L)'
;MKVGDLYAPVRWAESAVVGEHCVLGYPKEARIRQAQQGHCSVGEPVVIGDRCLLFNQVVIHEGTSVGADCVVEDRSRIGYGCVIGARTRLVHGAYLCDRVQVGEDACVAGFVCDATTIGDRSTVMGDLVHEYTRPDLGWWGIDELSPVIEADSVVGFGARVVGGVRIGPCSYVAAGAVVTKDVAPEHVVTGINTHTPIGQWTGERLKALIGQWKSRTAP
;
A
#
# COMPACT_ATOMS: atom_id res chain seq x y z
N MET A 1 -25.08 -8.40 -19.90
CA MET A 1 -23.92 -8.86 -19.10
C MET A 1 -24.24 -8.64 -17.63
N LYS A 2 -23.97 -9.62 -16.77
CA LYS A 2 -23.97 -9.43 -15.31
C LYS A 2 -22.53 -9.42 -14.83
N VAL A 3 -22.14 -8.45 -14.00
CA VAL A 3 -20.76 -8.36 -13.49
C VAL A 3 -20.38 -9.57 -12.62
N GLY A 4 -21.36 -10.20 -11.96
CA GLY A 4 -21.14 -11.41 -11.15
C GLY A 4 -20.52 -12.57 -11.94
N ASP A 5 -20.75 -12.64 -13.25
CA ASP A 5 -20.19 -13.69 -14.11
C ASP A 5 -18.68 -13.48 -14.40
N LEU A 6 -18.13 -12.33 -14.03
CA LEU A 6 -16.75 -11.95 -14.27
C LEU A 6 -15.87 -12.05 -13.01
N TYR A 7 -16.43 -12.37 -11.86
CA TYR A 7 -15.67 -12.47 -10.62
C TYR A 7 -14.59 -13.55 -10.76
N ALA A 8 -13.38 -13.20 -10.33
CA ALA A 8 -12.26 -14.13 -10.32
C ALA A 8 -12.44 -15.18 -9.23
N PRO A 9 -11.84 -16.38 -9.41
CA PRO A 9 -11.82 -17.39 -8.37
C PRO A 9 -11.18 -16.85 -7.08
N VAL A 10 -11.72 -17.24 -5.93
CA VAL A 10 -11.17 -16.87 -4.62
C VAL A 10 -10.73 -18.14 -3.90
N ARG A 11 -9.51 -18.13 -3.37
CA ARG A 11 -8.94 -19.20 -2.56
C ARG A 11 -8.58 -18.62 -1.20
N TRP A 12 -9.14 -19.19 -0.13
CA TRP A 12 -8.79 -18.80 1.23
C TRP A 12 -8.58 -20.03 2.12
N ALA A 13 -7.77 -19.88 3.14
CA ALA A 13 -7.61 -20.90 4.18
C ALA A 13 -8.89 -21.00 5.05
N GLU A 14 -9.20 -22.21 5.55
CA GLU A 14 -10.33 -22.42 6.48
C GLU A 14 -10.21 -21.59 7.78
N SER A 15 -8.99 -21.20 8.12
CA SER A 15 -8.67 -20.38 9.29
C SER A 15 -8.92 -18.88 9.08
N ALA A 16 -9.19 -18.45 7.84
CA ALA A 16 -9.49 -17.04 7.54
C ALA A 16 -10.94 -16.69 7.90
N VAL A 17 -11.13 -15.50 8.46
CA VAL A 17 -12.45 -14.96 8.78
C VAL A 17 -12.76 -13.81 7.84
N VAL A 18 -13.95 -13.84 7.22
CA VAL A 18 -14.43 -12.80 6.31
C VAL A 18 -15.69 -12.18 6.87
N GLY A 19 -15.66 -10.87 7.08
CA GLY A 19 -16.75 -10.06 7.60
C GLY A 19 -17.87 -9.84 6.57
N GLU A 20 -18.88 -9.10 7.00
CA GLU A 20 -20.09 -8.90 6.20
C GLU A 20 -19.84 -7.99 4.98
N HIS A 21 -20.58 -8.24 3.90
CA HIS A 21 -20.57 -7.43 2.69
C HIS A 21 -19.20 -7.27 2.02
N CYS A 22 -18.30 -8.23 2.18
CA CYS A 22 -17.05 -8.26 1.44
C CYS A 22 -17.28 -8.59 -0.04
N VAL A 23 -16.46 -7.99 -0.90
CA VAL A 23 -16.44 -8.25 -2.35
C VAL A 23 -15.05 -8.76 -2.71
N LEU A 24 -14.94 -10.03 -3.10
CA LEU A 24 -13.66 -10.68 -3.38
C LEU A 24 -13.63 -11.14 -4.84
N GLY A 25 -12.53 -10.87 -5.53
CA GLY A 25 -12.34 -11.24 -6.93
C GLY A 25 -13.01 -10.28 -7.92
N TYR A 26 -13.19 -9.01 -7.56
CA TYR A 26 -13.80 -8.04 -8.48
C TYR A 26 -12.93 -7.87 -9.75
N PRO A 27 -13.51 -7.93 -10.96
CA PRO A 27 -12.75 -7.88 -12.21
C PRO A 27 -12.10 -6.51 -12.44
N LYS A 28 -10.91 -6.49 -13.06
CA LYS A 28 -10.26 -5.27 -13.54
C LYS A 28 -11.00 -4.69 -14.73
N GLU A 29 -10.88 -3.38 -14.91
CA GLU A 29 -11.58 -2.62 -15.95
C GLU A 29 -11.40 -3.24 -17.34
N ALA A 30 -10.18 -3.65 -17.68
CA ALA A 30 -9.87 -4.26 -18.97
C ALA A 30 -10.73 -5.51 -19.25
N ARG A 31 -10.98 -6.38 -18.25
CA ARG A 31 -11.82 -7.57 -18.41
C ARG A 31 -13.30 -7.22 -18.57
N ILE A 32 -13.78 -6.21 -17.84
CA ILE A 32 -15.14 -5.71 -17.99
C ILE A 32 -15.34 -5.19 -19.43
N ARG A 33 -14.40 -4.39 -19.94
CA ARG A 33 -14.43 -3.85 -21.31
C ARG A 33 -14.39 -4.95 -22.38
N GLN A 34 -13.53 -5.94 -22.23
CA GLN A 34 -13.47 -7.10 -23.13
C GLN A 34 -14.80 -7.85 -23.18
N ALA A 35 -15.41 -8.10 -22.02
CA ALA A 35 -16.65 -8.83 -21.97
C ALA A 35 -17.84 -8.00 -22.49
N GLN A 36 -17.79 -6.66 -22.41
CA GLN A 36 -18.77 -5.79 -23.11
C GLN A 36 -18.71 -5.95 -24.62
N GLN A 37 -17.53 -6.30 -25.15
CA GLN A 37 -17.30 -6.61 -26.56
C GLN A 37 -17.53 -8.10 -26.87
N GLY A 38 -18.12 -8.87 -25.94
CA GLY A 38 -18.41 -10.30 -26.12
C GLY A 38 -17.26 -11.25 -25.79
N HIS A 39 -16.13 -10.76 -25.30
CA HIS A 39 -14.96 -11.58 -24.94
C HIS A 39 -14.90 -11.83 -23.43
N CYS A 40 -15.32 -13.01 -23.00
CA CYS A 40 -15.24 -13.40 -21.60
C CYS A 40 -13.94 -14.18 -21.33
N SER A 41 -13.18 -13.73 -20.33
CA SER A 41 -11.98 -14.41 -19.84
C SER A 41 -12.12 -14.70 -18.34
N VAL A 42 -11.44 -15.74 -17.85
CA VAL A 42 -11.37 -16.04 -16.41
C VAL A 42 -10.36 -15.10 -15.75
N GLY A 43 -10.72 -14.57 -14.59
CA GLY A 43 -9.86 -13.67 -13.83
C GLY A 43 -8.73 -14.37 -13.10
N GLU A 44 -7.69 -13.61 -12.76
CA GLU A 44 -6.60 -14.10 -11.94
C GLU A 44 -7.08 -14.32 -10.50
N PRO A 45 -6.76 -15.45 -9.85
CA PRO A 45 -7.36 -15.78 -8.57
C PRO A 45 -6.94 -14.82 -7.45
N VAL A 46 -7.86 -14.56 -6.52
CA VAL A 46 -7.53 -13.94 -5.22
C VAL A 46 -7.09 -15.03 -4.25
N VAL A 47 -6.01 -14.79 -3.52
CA VAL A 47 -5.46 -15.72 -2.52
C VAL A 47 -5.42 -15.05 -1.16
N ILE A 48 -6.01 -15.68 -0.15
CA ILE A 48 -6.01 -15.21 1.24
C ILE A 48 -5.35 -16.28 2.13
N GLY A 49 -4.29 -15.88 2.82
CA GLY A 49 -3.50 -16.75 3.70
C GLY A 49 -4.20 -17.16 4.99
N ASP A 50 -3.51 -17.98 5.76
CA ASP A 50 -3.99 -18.49 7.05
C ASP A 50 -4.23 -17.39 8.08
N ARG A 51 -5.25 -17.58 8.93
CA ARG A 51 -5.54 -16.72 10.10
C ARG A 51 -5.73 -15.24 9.75
N CYS A 52 -6.07 -14.94 8.49
CA CYS A 52 -6.42 -13.59 8.08
C CYS A 52 -7.78 -13.18 8.62
N LEU A 53 -7.89 -11.90 8.96
CA LEU A 53 -9.15 -11.27 9.36
C LEU A 53 -9.50 -10.18 8.36
N LEU A 54 -10.50 -10.42 7.52
CA LEU A 54 -11.11 -9.39 6.70
C LEU A 54 -12.37 -8.89 7.41
N PHE A 55 -12.43 -7.60 7.75
CA PHE A 55 -13.59 -7.01 8.41
C PHE A 55 -14.67 -6.65 7.38
N ASN A 56 -15.60 -5.76 7.71
CA ASN A 56 -16.79 -5.56 6.89
C ASN A 56 -16.52 -4.65 5.69
N GLN A 57 -17.23 -4.89 4.59
CA GLN A 57 -17.17 -4.04 3.39
C GLN A 57 -15.77 -3.95 2.76
N VAL A 58 -14.93 -4.97 2.97
CA VAL A 58 -13.62 -5.07 2.32
C VAL A 58 -13.80 -5.46 0.85
N VAL A 59 -13.09 -4.76 -0.05
CA VAL A 59 -13.11 -5.03 -1.49
C VAL A 59 -11.72 -5.44 -1.96
N ILE A 60 -11.60 -6.63 -2.53
CA ILE A 60 -10.36 -7.16 -3.11
C ILE A 60 -10.58 -7.50 -4.57
N HIS A 61 -9.81 -6.87 -5.45
CA HIS A 61 -9.84 -7.14 -6.88
C HIS A 61 -9.03 -8.40 -7.24
N GLU A 62 -9.28 -8.91 -8.44
CA GLU A 62 -8.61 -10.10 -8.98
C GLU A 62 -7.07 -10.04 -8.98
N GLY A 63 -6.43 -11.20 -8.97
CA GLY A 63 -4.97 -11.35 -9.02
C GLY A 63 -4.24 -10.96 -7.73
N THR A 64 -4.96 -10.53 -6.70
CA THR A 64 -4.36 -10.07 -5.43
C THR A 64 -4.10 -11.22 -4.47
N SER A 65 -2.97 -11.15 -3.76
CA SER A 65 -2.58 -12.10 -2.73
C SER A 65 -2.38 -11.41 -1.37
N VAL A 66 -2.88 -12.05 -0.32
CA VAL A 66 -2.75 -11.60 1.08
C VAL A 66 -2.08 -12.72 1.88
N GLY A 67 -0.92 -12.42 2.46
CA GLY A 67 -0.15 -13.33 3.30
C GLY A 67 -0.86 -13.73 4.58
N ALA A 68 -0.29 -14.67 5.33
CA ALA A 68 -0.88 -15.16 6.59
C ALA A 68 -0.88 -14.09 7.69
N ASP A 69 -1.79 -14.24 8.65
CA ASP A 69 -1.91 -13.41 9.85
C ASP A 69 -2.17 -11.91 9.56
N CYS A 70 -2.71 -11.59 8.38
CA CYS A 70 -3.04 -10.22 8.01
C CYS A 70 -4.39 -9.79 8.60
N VAL A 71 -4.52 -8.49 8.87
CA VAL A 71 -5.79 -7.87 9.27
C VAL A 71 -6.13 -6.77 8.29
N VAL A 72 -7.32 -6.85 7.69
CA VAL A 72 -7.84 -5.83 6.77
C VAL A 72 -9.10 -5.25 7.38
N GLU A 73 -9.00 -4.02 7.88
CA GLU A 73 -10.08 -3.33 8.59
C GLU A 73 -11.20 -2.88 7.65
N ASP A 74 -12.33 -2.50 8.26
CA ASP A 74 -13.56 -2.16 7.58
C ASP A 74 -13.35 -1.16 6.43
N ARG A 75 -14.04 -1.39 5.32
CA ARG A 75 -14.09 -0.50 4.14
C ARG A 75 -12.74 -0.31 3.44
N SER A 76 -11.74 -1.13 3.73
CA SER A 76 -10.48 -1.12 2.98
C SER A 76 -10.68 -1.66 1.56
N ARG A 77 -9.98 -1.07 0.60
CA ARG A 77 -9.96 -1.50 -0.80
C ARG A 77 -8.55 -1.92 -1.21
N ILE A 78 -8.45 -3.05 -1.89
CA ILE A 78 -7.21 -3.54 -2.51
C ILE A 78 -7.45 -3.74 -4.01
N GLY A 79 -6.72 -2.99 -4.84
CA GLY A 79 -6.76 -3.07 -6.29
C GLY A 79 -6.21 -4.39 -6.84
N TYR A 80 -6.21 -4.55 -8.17
CA TYR A 80 -5.87 -5.83 -8.79
C TYR A 80 -4.36 -6.08 -8.75
N GLY A 81 -3.97 -7.36 -8.68
CA GLY A 81 -2.56 -7.76 -8.73
C GLY A 81 -1.70 -7.25 -7.57
N CYS A 82 -2.30 -6.91 -6.42
CA CYS A 82 -1.54 -6.49 -5.25
C CYS A 82 -0.94 -7.68 -4.51
N VAL A 83 0.15 -7.45 -3.79
CA VAL A 83 0.79 -8.44 -2.91
C VAL A 83 0.94 -7.83 -1.53
N ILE A 84 0.31 -8.45 -0.54
CA ILE A 84 0.38 -8.03 0.87
C ILE A 84 1.14 -9.10 1.66
N GLY A 85 2.30 -8.74 2.21
CA GLY A 85 3.14 -9.62 3.02
C GLY A 85 2.46 -10.08 4.31
N ALA A 86 2.98 -11.14 4.92
CA ALA A 86 2.42 -11.72 6.14
C ALA A 86 2.46 -10.74 7.32
N ARG A 87 1.53 -10.91 8.27
CA ARG A 87 1.42 -10.11 9.52
C ARG A 87 1.24 -8.61 9.28
N THR A 88 0.80 -8.23 8.08
CA THR A 88 0.54 -6.84 7.71
C THR A 88 -0.88 -6.44 8.04
N ARG A 89 -1.06 -5.19 8.46
CA ARG A 89 -2.36 -4.60 8.79
C ARG A 89 -2.71 -3.50 7.80
N LEU A 90 -3.88 -3.62 7.17
CA LEU A 90 -4.50 -2.53 6.42
C LEU A 90 -5.57 -1.91 7.32
N VAL A 91 -5.37 -0.66 7.71
CA VAL A 91 -6.13 -0.01 8.79
C VAL A 91 -6.81 1.27 8.31
N HIS A 92 -7.84 1.70 9.04
CA HIS A 92 -8.51 2.98 8.82
C HIS A 92 -9.08 3.18 7.40
N GLY A 93 -9.58 2.11 6.78
CA GLY A 93 -10.15 2.17 5.42
C GLY A 93 -9.09 2.41 4.34
N ALA A 94 -7.92 1.78 4.48
CA ALA A 94 -6.82 1.87 3.53
C ALA A 94 -7.30 1.68 2.08
N TYR A 95 -6.82 2.54 1.19
CA TYR A 95 -7.14 2.49 -0.23
C TYR A 95 -5.88 2.21 -1.03
N LEU A 96 -5.67 0.93 -1.35
CA LEU A 96 -4.59 0.50 -2.24
C LEU A 96 -5.14 0.43 -3.66
N CYS A 97 -4.50 1.15 -4.57
CA CYS A 97 -4.77 1.02 -6.00
C CYS A 97 -4.15 -0.29 -6.52
N ASP A 98 -3.86 -0.38 -7.81
CA ASP A 98 -3.52 -1.62 -8.49
C ASP A 98 -2.01 -1.90 -8.45
N ARG A 99 -1.63 -3.17 -8.40
CA ARG A 99 -0.23 -3.65 -8.40
C ARG A 99 0.64 -3.10 -7.26
N VAL A 100 0.02 -2.73 -6.13
CA VAL A 100 0.74 -2.30 -4.94
C VAL A 100 1.41 -3.51 -4.28
N GLN A 101 2.66 -3.35 -3.85
CA GLN A 101 3.43 -4.35 -3.12
C GLN A 101 3.69 -3.85 -1.71
N VAL A 102 3.24 -4.59 -0.70
CA VAL A 102 3.46 -4.30 0.72
C VAL A 102 4.21 -5.47 1.35
N GLY A 103 5.31 -5.16 2.03
CA GLY A 103 6.14 -6.12 2.76
C GLY A 103 5.46 -6.73 3.98
N GLU A 104 6.22 -7.52 4.72
CA GLU A 104 5.76 -8.18 5.94
C GLU A 104 5.79 -7.23 7.15
N ASP A 105 4.96 -7.52 8.16
CA ASP A 105 4.92 -6.76 9.42
C ASP A 105 4.64 -5.26 9.24
N ALA A 106 3.99 -4.86 8.15
CA ALA A 106 3.69 -3.47 7.84
C ALA A 106 2.33 -3.03 8.40
N CYS A 107 2.13 -1.71 8.54
CA CYS A 107 0.86 -1.11 8.90
C CYS A 107 0.52 0.03 7.94
N VAL A 108 -0.51 -0.14 7.11
CA VAL A 108 -0.81 0.75 5.99
C VAL A 108 -2.23 1.29 6.08
N ALA A 109 -2.37 2.59 5.90
CA ALA A 109 -3.61 3.35 5.80
C ALA A 109 -3.47 4.39 4.66
N GLY A 110 -4.47 5.27 4.54
CA GLY A 110 -4.44 6.35 3.56
C GLY A 110 -4.62 5.87 2.12
N PHE A 111 -4.27 6.74 1.17
CA PHE A 111 -4.31 6.43 -0.25
C PHE A 111 -2.93 5.99 -0.77
N VAL A 112 -2.87 4.86 -1.48
CA VAL A 112 -1.64 4.33 -2.08
C VAL A 112 -1.84 4.10 -3.57
N CYS A 113 -1.13 4.88 -4.40
CA CYS A 113 -1.26 4.83 -5.86
C CYS A 113 -0.66 3.57 -6.49
N ASP A 114 -0.96 3.37 -7.77
CA ASP A 114 -0.61 2.16 -8.51
C ASP A 114 0.90 1.87 -8.48
N ALA A 115 1.25 0.59 -8.49
CA ALA A 115 2.64 0.10 -8.55
C ALA A 115 3.56 0.58 -7.41
N THR A 116 3.02 1.19 -6.35
CA THR A 116 3.78 1.60 -5.16
C THR A 116 4.38 0.39 -4.45
N THR A 117 5.60 0.54 -3.95
CA THR A 117 6.26 -0.48 -3.10
C THR A 117 6.45 0.05 -1.68
N ILE A 118 5.99 -0.72 -0.69
CA ILE A 118 6.18 -0.47 0.74
C ILE A 118 6.95 -1.64 1.34
N GLY A 119 8.13 -1.39 1.89
CA GLY A 119 8.99 -2.42 2.48
C GLY A 119 8.48 -2.96 3.82
N ASP A 120 9.16 -4.00 4.30
CA ASP A 120 8.83 -4.67 5.56
C ASP A 120 8.90 -3.72 6.76
N ARG A 121 8.10 -4.00 7.79
CA ARG A 121 8.10 -3.28 9.07
C ARG A 121 7.87 -1.78 8.94
N SER A 122 7.31 -1.34 7.82
CA SER A 122 7.02 0.06 7.54
C SER A 122 5.61 0.44 8.00
N THR A 123 5.45 1.69 8.38
CA THR A 123 4.16 2.27 8.76
C THR A 123 3.81 3.40 7.80
N VAL A 124 2.70 3.30 7.08
CA VAL A 124 2.24 4.33 6.15
C VAL A 124 0.84 4.76 6.56
N MET A 125 0.72 6.02 7.00
CA MET A 125 -0.54 6.64 7.44
C MET A 125 -0.89 7.89 6.61
N GLY A 126 -0.02 8.26 5.67
CA GLY A 126 -0.20 9.35 4.73
C GLY A 126 -0.62 8.88 3.35
N ASP A 127 -0.54 9.78 2.38
CA ASP A 127 -0.86 9.50 0.98
C ASP A 127 0.39 9.32 0.13
N LEU A 128 0.41 8.24 -0.66
CA LEU A 128 1.42 7.95 -1.67
C LEU A 128 0.78 8.15 -3.04
N VAL A 129 1.23 9.16 -3.79
CA VAL A 129 0.55 9.61 -5.00
C VAL A 129 1.50 9.76 -6.18
N HIS A 130 0.97 9.59 -7.39
CA HIS A 130 1.64 9.97 -8.62
C HIS A 130 1.81 11.51 -8.72
N GLU A 131 2.70 11.97 -9.62
CA GLU A 131 3.09 13.38 -9.71
C GLU A 131 2.13 14.20 -10.59
N TYR A 132 1.49 13.56 -11.57
CA TYR A 132 0.55 14.17 -12.53
C TYR A 132 1.11 15.42 -13.22
N THR A 133 2.37 15.38 -13.66
CA THR A 133 3.05 16.55 -14.25
C THR A 133 2.64 16.85 -15.68
N ARG A 134 1.98 15.90 -16.35
CA ARG A 134 1.64 15.97 -17.78
C ARG A 134 0.17 15.60 -18.04
N PRO A 135 -0.80 16.32 -17.46
CA PRO A 135 -2.22 16.05 -17.65
C PRO A 135 -2.67 16.29 -19.11
N ASP A 136 -1.88 17.00 -19.91
CA ASP A 136 -2.10 17.27 -21.33
C ASP A 136 -2.06 16.01 -22.21
N LEU A 137 -1.33 14.97 -21.80
CA LEU A 137 -1.18 13.72 -22.57
C LEU A 137 -2.29 12.70 -22.28
N GLY A 138 -3.25 13.06 -21.42
CA GLY A 138 -4.36 12.22 -21.02
C GLY A 138 -3.98 11.13 -20.00
N TRP A 139 -5.00 10.64 -19.31
CA TRP A 139 -4.89 9.72 -18.16
C TRP A 139 -4.24 8.37 -18.48
N TRP A 140 -4.25 7.95 -19.75
CA TRP A 140 -3.75 6.64 -20.20
C TRP A 140 -2.45 6.73 -21.01
N GLY A 141 -1.87 7.93 -21.13
CA GLY A 141 -0.76 8.21 -22.04
C GLY A 141 0.63 8.16 -21.41
N ILE A 142 0.73 8.02 -20.07
CA ILE A 142 1.99 8.13 -19.33
C ILE A 142 2.05 7.07 -18.24
N ASP A 143 3.17 6.34 -18.21
CA ASP A 143 3.55 5.53 -17.06
C ASP A 143 4.36 6.41 -16.11
N GLU A 144 3.74 6.84 -15.01
CA GLU A 144 4.39 7.67 -14.00
C GLU A 144 5.03 6.79 -12.93
N LEU A 145 6.25 7.15 -12.51
CA LEU A 145 6.91 6.45 -11.43
C LEU A 145 6.09 6.57 -10.14
N SER A 146 6.04 5.47 -9.39
CA SER A 146 5.35 5.35 -8.11
C SER A 146 6.32 5.56 -6.94
N PRO A 147 5.81 6.01 -5.77
CA PRO A 147 6.62 6.06 -4.57
C PRO A 147 7.22 4.70 -4.19
N VAL A 148 8.40 4.74 -3.58
CA VAL A 148 9.04 3.57 -2.96
C VAL A 148 9.35 3.90 -1.50
N ILE A 149 8.73 3.17 -0.58
CA ILE A 149 9.00 3.28 0.86
C ILE A 149 9.86 2.09 1.26
N GLU A 150 11.13 2.32 1.59
CA GLU A 150 12.04 1.26 2.02
C GLU A 150 11.67 0.73 3.41
N ALA A 151 12.25 -0.42 3.77
CA ALA A 151 11.94 -1.11 5.04
C ALA A 151 12.20 -0.24 6.29
N ASP A 152 11.49 -0.59 7.36
CA ASP A 152 11.57 0.06 8.67
C ASP A 152 11.32 1.58 8.61
N SER A 153 10.53 2.06 7.65
CA SER A 153 10.27 3.50 7.46
C SER A 153 8.85 3.89 7.85
N VAL A 154 8.66 5.17 8.17
CA VAL A 154 7.38 5.71 8.60
C VAL A 154 6.96 6.89 7.72
N VAL A 155 5.72 6.85 7.23
CA VAL A 155 5.01 7.98 6.64
C VAL A 155 3.86 8.35 7.56
N GLY A 156 3.99 9.49 8.24
CA GLY A 156 3.03 9.93 9.26
C GLY A 156 1.67 10.35 8.69
N PHE A 157 0.67 10.45 9.58
CA PHE A 157 -0.67 10.88 9.22
C PHE A 157 -0.70 12.20 8.46
N GLY A 158 -1.46 12.25 7.37
CA GLY A 158 -1.62 13.43 6.53
C GLY A 158 -0.35 13.89 5.80
N ALA A 159 0.76 13.14 5.90
CA ALA A 159 1.91 13.36 5.05
C ALA A 159 1.61 12.95 3.61
N ARG A 160 2.34 13.50 2.64
CA ARG A 160 2.21 13.16 1.23
C ARG A 160 3.56 12.93 0.58
N VAL A 161 3.72 11.77 -0.05
CA VAL A 161 4.89 11.44 -0.89
C VAL A 161 4.43 11.43 -2.34
N VAL A 162 5.08 12.24 -3.18
CA VAL A 162 4.61 12.56 -4.53
C VAL A 162 5.60 12.08 -5.58
N GLY A 163 5.10 11.32 -6.56
CA GLY A 163 5.86 10.86 -7.72
C GLY A 163 6.80 9.69 -7.42
N GLY A 164 7.79 9.50 -8.27
CA GLY A 164 8.82 8.44 -8.18
C GLY A 164 9.82 8.62 -7.05
N VAL A 165 9.39 9.16 -5.91
CA VAL A 165 10.23 9.46 -4.75
C VAL A 165 10.51 8.19 -3.96
N ARG A 166 11.79 7.99 -3.62
CA ARG A 166 12.24 6.96 -2.70
C ARG A 166 12.43 7.51 -1.28
N ILE A 167 11.80 6.87 -0.31
CA ILE A 167 12.08 7.06 1.12
C ILE A 167 13.05 5.98 1.56
N GLY A 168 14.30 6.35 1.85
CA GLY A 168 15.34 5.42 2.29
C GLY A 168 15.02 4.72 3.61
N PRO A 169 15.63 3.55 3.91
CA PRO A 169 15.28 2.75 5.06
C PRO A 169 15.53 3.49 6.37
N CYS A 170 14.81 3.10 7.42
CA CYS A 170 14.88 3.72 8.75
C CYS A 170 14.64 5.25 8.70
N SER A 171 13.75 5.71 7.82
CA SER A 171 13.40 7.13 7.71
C SER A 171 12.00 7.43 8.25
N TYR A 172 11.80 8.66 8.70
CA TYR A 172 10.55 9.14 9.28
C TYR A 172 10.05 10.39 8.58
N VAL A 173 8.98 10.28 7.80
CA VAL A 173 8.24 11.43 7.26
C VAL A 173 7.19 11.86 8.28
N ALA A 174 7.35 13.07 8.83
CA ALA A 174 6.47 13.57 9.88
C ALA A 174 5.05 13.84 9.38
N ALA A 175 4.10 13.82 10.31
CA ALA A 175 2.70 14.13 10.03
C ALA A 175 2.56 15.48 9.30
N GLY A 176 1.76 15.50 8.24
CA GLY A 176 1.53 16.68 7.40
C GLY A 176 2.70 17.09 6.49
N ALA A 177 3.82 16.36 6.48
CA ALA A 177 4.95 16.71 5.63
C ALA A 177 4.66 16.40 4.14
N VAL A 178 5.23 17.20 3.24
CA VAL A 178 5.17 16.98 1.79
C VAL A 178 6.57 16.64 1.28
N VAL A 179 6.69 15.48 0.64
CA VAL A 179 7.95 14.96 0.12
C VAL A 179 7.84 14.81 -1.39
N THR A 180 8.69 15.54 -2.10
CA THR A 180 8.80 15.54 -3.58
C THR A 180 10.23 15.27 -4.05
N LYS A 181 11.10 14.84 -3.14
CA LYS A 181 12.50 14.51 -3.38
C LYS A 181 12.87 13.26 -2.62
N ASP A 182 13.78 12.48 -3.18
CA ASP A 182 14.32 11.30 -2.51
C ASP A 182 14.86 11.65 -1.12
N VAL A 183 14.56 10.77 -0.16
CA VAL A 183 15.01 10.87 1.22
C VAL A 183 16.08 9.81 1.42
N ALA A 184 17.29 10.25 1.78
CA ALA A 184 18.37 9.35 2.10
C ALA A 184 18.01 8.47 3.33
N PRO A 185 18.62 7.29 3.49
CA PRO A 185 18.42 6.44 4.67
C PRO A 185 18.62 7.22 5.97
N GLU A 186 17.94 6.82 7.04
CA GLU A 186 18.16 7.39 8.38
C GLU A 186 17.91 8.91 8.45
N HIS A 187 16.82 9.38 7.85
CA HIS A 187 16.41 10.79 7.89
C HIS A 187 15.02 11.00 8.49
N VAL A 188 14.84 12.12 9.17
CA VAL A 188 13.55 12.67 9.55
C VAL A 188 13.18 13.80 8.59
N VAL A 189 12.01 13.73 7.96
CA VAL A 189 11.49 14.76 7.08
C VAL A 189 10.35 15.51 7.75
N THR A 190 10.44 16.83 7.79
CA THR A 190 9.39 17.71 8.31
C THR A 190 9.01 18.77 7.28
N GLY A 191 7.83 19.39 7.45
CA GLY A 191 7.37 20.46 6.58
C GLY A 191 7.38 20.05 5.10
N ILE A 192 8.04 20.83 4.26
CA ILE A 192 8.20 20.51 2.84
C ILE A 192 9.67 20.21 2.58
N ASN A 193 10.00 18.95 2.30
CA ASN A 193 11.37 18.45 2.02
C ASN A 193 12.46 18.96 3.01
N THR A 194 12.14 19.19 4.29
CA THR A 194 13.17 19.52 5.29
C THR A 194 13.75 18.23 5.84
N HIS A 195 14.90 17.79 5.30
CA HIS A 195 15.52 16.51 5.64
C HIS A 195 16.56 16.71 6.74
N THR A 196 16.40 16.01 7.87
CA THR A 196 17.34 16.04 9.00
C THR A 196 17.88 14.64 9.24
N PRO A 197 19.20 14.38 9.14
CA PRO A 197 19.76 13.09 9.52
C PRO A 197 19.38 12.73 10.96
N ILE A 198 19.02 11.47 11.25
CA ILE A 198 18.61 11.06 12.61
C ILE A 198 19.69 11.30 13.67
N GLY A 199 20.97 11.34 13.28
CA GLY A 199 22.09 11.68 14.16
C GLY A 199 22.09 13.14 14.62
N GLN A 200 21.40 14.02 13.90
CA GLN A 200 21.25 15.44 14.22
C GLN A 200 19.84 15.77 14.73
N TRP A 201 18.96 14.78 14.83
CA TRP A 201 17.61 14.97 15.30
C TRP A 201 17.55 15.24 16.81
N THR A 202 16.95 16.36 17.20
CA THR A 202 16.87 16.80 18.60
C THR A 202 15.51 16.53 19.25
N GLY A 203 14.49 16.13 18.48
CA GLY A 203 13.13 15.94 18.99
C GLY A 203 12.98 14.68 19.84
N GLU A 204 12.50 14.84 21.09
CA GLU A 204 12.34 13.75 22.06
C GLU A 204 11.46 12.59 21.59
N ARG A 205 10.38 12.89 20.85
CA ARG A 205 9.35 11.90 20.48
C ARG A 205 9.87 10.73 19.65
N LEU A 206 10.90 10.96 18.82
CA LEU A 206 11.45 9.93 17.94
C LEU A 206 12.66 9.21 18.54
N LYS A 207 13.16 9.60 19.73
CA LYS A 207 14.38 9.02 20.30
C LYS A 207 14.29 7.52 20.51
N ALA A 208 13.16 7.01 20.99
CA ALA A 208 12.97 5.58 21.20
C ALA A 208 13.00 4.79 19.87
N LEU A 209 12.29 5.28 18.85
CA LEU A 209 12.28 4.68 17.52
C LEU A 209 13.67 4.69 16.87
N ILE A 210 14.34 5.84 16.91
CA ILE A 210 15.72 5.99 16.40
C ILE A 210 16.67 5.04 17.14
N GLY A 211 16.51 4.88 18.45
CA GLY A 211 17.28 3.92 19.25
C GLY A 211 17.06 2.47 18.80
N GLN A 212 15.81 2.09 18.50
CA GLN A 212 15.47 0.77 17.98
C GLN A 212 16.05 0.51 16.58
N TRP A 213 16.04 1.50 15.68
CA TRP A 213 16.66 1.36 14.37
C TRP A 213 18.16 1.11 14.49
N LYS A 214 18.85 1.88 15.35
CA LYS A 214 20.29 1.73 15.60
C LYS A 214 20.66 0.38 16.23
N SER A 215 19.79 -0.22 17.04
CA SER A 215 20.07 -1.53 17.64
C SER A 215 19.89 -2.69 16.66
N ARG A 216 19.18 -2.49 15.54
CA ARG A 216 18.98 -3.49 14.48
C ARG A 216 20.06 -3.44 13.39
N THR A 217 20.67 -2.28 13.17
CA THR A 217 21.77 -2.10 12.23
C THR A 217 23.15 -2.35 12.85
N ALA A 218 23.21 -2.57 14.16
CA ALA A 218 24.42 -3.05 14.83
C ALA A 218 24.68 -4.52 14.44
N PRO A 219 25.92 -4.86 14.04
CA PRO A 219 26.29 -6.21 13.59
C PRO A 219 26.17 -7.27 14.69
#